data_AF-A0A4R5QP23-F1
#
_entry.id   AF-A0A4R5QP23-F1
#
_cell.length_a   1.000
_cell.length_b   1.000
_cell.length_c   1.000
_cell.angle_alpha   90.00
_cell.angle_beta   90.00
_cell.angle_gamma   90.00
#
_symmetry.space_group_name_H-M   'P 1'
#
loop_
_entity.id
_entity.type
_entity.pdbx_description
1 polymer ?
#
loop_
_entity_poly.entity_id
_entity_poly.type
_entity_poly.pdbx_seq_one_letter_code
_entity_poly.pdbx_strand_id
1 'polypeptide(L)'
;MVEVLGILLALLILVLGIVLWRLLHWLARGVALLLGPRRAERRLHAMRGVRLRASRAQNHHQAARITALAAELERTRRALLLAEAARARSGPPEDRFRRAKQAFAVHFHPDRLRCAEPERSIRIGIFSQFWQVLRRIERG
;
A
#
# COMPACT_ATOMS: atom_id res chain seq x y z
N MET A 1 47.15 -2.93 -78.36
CA MET A 1 46.02 -2.04 -78.76
C MET A 1 44.71 -2.46 -78.08
N VAL A 2 44.32 -3.75 -78.12
CA VAL A 2 43.04 -4.24 -77.57
C VAL A 2 42.99 -4.16 -76.03
N GLU A 3 44.09 -4.43 -75.33
CA GLU A 3 44.16 -4.38 -73.86
C GLU A 3 43.97 -2.96 -73.30
N VAL A 4 44.52 -1.95 -73.98
CA VAL A 4 44.39 -0.54 -73.59
C VAL A 4 42.93 -0.08 -73.71
N LEU A 5 42.22 -0.55 -74.75
CA LEU A 5 40.80 -0.25 -74.95
C LEU A 5 39.93 -0.85 -73.83
N GLY A 6 40.23 -2.07 -73.38
CA GLY A 6 39.52 -2.73 -72.29
C GLY A 6 39.69 -2.00 -70.95
N ILE A 7 40.91 -1.55 -70.64
CA ILE A 7 41.19 -0.79 -69.42
C ILE A 7 40.43 0.56 -69.46
N LEU A 8 40.42 1.24 -70.60
CA LEU A 8 39.73 2.52 -70.75
C LEU A 8 38.21 2.39 -70.56
N LEU A 9 37.61 1.31 -71.10
CA LEU A 9 36.19 1.02 -70.94
C LEU A 9 35.82 0.72 -69.48
N ALA A 10 36.62 -0.10 -68.78
CA ALA A 10 36.39 -0.42 -67.38
C ALA A 10 36.45 0.83 -66.49
N LEU A 11 37.40 1.73 -66.76
CA LEU A 11 37.57 2.97 -66.02
C LEU A 11 36.38 3.93 -66.26
N LEU A 12 35.87 3.98 -67.49
CA LEU A 12 34.69 4.79 -67.83
C LEU A 12 33.42 4.30 -67.11
N ILE A 13 33.20 2.98 -67.05
CA ILE A 13 32.05 2.39 -66.33
C ILE A 13 32.15 2.68 -64.82
N LEU A 14 33.36 2.57 -64.25
CA LEU A 14 33.59 2.84 -62.83
C LEU A 14 33.27 4.30 -62.49
N VAL A 15 33.78 5.24 -63.30
CA VAL A 15 33.52 6.68 -63.11
C VAL A 15 32.03 6.98 -63.25
N LEU A 16 31.35 6.38 -64.25
CA LEU A 16 29.91 6.56 -64.44
C LEU A 16 29.10 6.07 -63.24
N GLY A 17 29.46 4.91 -62.68
CA GLY A 17 28.83 4.35 -61.49
C GLY A 17 28.99 5.25 -60.26
N ILE A 18 30.19 5.79 -60.04
CA ILE A 18 30.47 6.71 -58.92
C ILE A 18 29.64 8.00 -59.06
N VAL A 19 29.56 8.57 -60.26
CA VAL A 19 28.77 9.78 -60.53
C VAL A 19 27.29 9.52 -60.29
N LEU A 20 26.75 8.40 -60.79
CA LEU A 20 25.35 8.03 -60.62
C LEU A 20 24.99 7.83 -59.15
N TRP A 21 25.83 7.10 -58.40
CA TRP A 21 25.66 6.90 -56.97
C TRP A 21 25.62 8.22 -56.20
N ARG A 22 26.56 9.12 -56.53
CA ARG A 22 26.65 10.43 -55.90
C ARG A 22 25.40 11.26 -56.19
N LEU A 23 24.91 11.28 -57.42
CA LEU A 23 23.69 11.99 -57.81
C LEU A 23 22.46 11.47 -57.06
N LEU A 24 22.32 10.15 -56.95
CA LEU A 24 21.23 9.52 -56.21
C LEU A 24 21.26 9.87 -54.72
N HIS A 25 22.47 9.87 -54.13
CA HIS A 25 22.65 10.20 -52.72
C HIS A 25 22.31 11.67 -52.41
N TRP A 26 22.68 12.58 -53.30
CA TRP A 26 22.31 14.00 -53.19
C TRP A 26 20.80 14.21 -53.34
N LEU A 27 20.15 13.54 -54.28
CA LEU A 27 18.69 13.55 -54.45
C LEU A 27 17.97 13.03 -53.19
N ALA A 28 18.41 11.89 -52.65
CA ALA A 28 17.83 11.33 -51.42
C ALA A 28 17.95 12.29 -50.23
N ARG A 29 19.09 12.99 -50.10
CA ARG A 29 19.30 14.01 -49.06
C ARG A 29 18.40 15.23 -49.26
N GLY A 30 18.27 15.72 -50.49
CA GLY A 30 17.38 16.84 -50.81
C GLY A 30 15.91 16.51 -50.55
N VAL A 31 15.46 15.31 -50.92
CA VAL A 31 14.11 14.80 -50.65
C VAL A 31 13.88 14.65 -49.14
N ALA A 32 14.86 14.15 -48.38
CA ALA A 32 14.75 14.04 -46.92
C ALA A 32 14.61 15.41 -46.23
N LEU A 33 15.29 16.45 -46.74
CA LEU A 33 15.16 17.81 -46.22
C LEU A 33 13.80 18.44 -46.57
N LEU A 34 13.28 18.19 -47.77
CA LEU A 34 11.97 18.67 -48.21
C LEU A 34 10.78 17.97 -47.51
N LEU A 35 10.90 16.69 -47.19
CA LEU A 35 9.86 15.92 -46.48
C LEU A 35 10.04 15.85 -44.95
N GLY A 36 11.18 16.32 -44.43
CA GLY A 36 11.63 16.14 -43.04
C GLY A 36 10.84 16.88 -41.94
N PRO A 37 10.41 18.14 -42.09
CA PRO A 37 9.83 18.86 -40.95
C PRO A 37 8.37 18.47 -40.66
N ARG A 38 7.56 18.20 -41.69
CA ARG A 38 6.10 18.02 -41.53
C ARG A 38 5.67 16.69 -40.94
N ARG A 39 6.50 15.63 -41.01
CA ARG A 39 6.20 14.31 -40.41
C ARG A 39 6.66 14.18 -38.96
N ALA A 40 7.72 14.90 -38.57
CA ALA A 40 8.25 14.86 -37.21
C ALA A 40 7.32 15.55 -36.20
N GLU A 41 6.75 16.71 -36.56
CA GLU A 41 5.83 17.44 -35.67
C GLU A 41 4.53 16.67 -35.39
N ARG A 42 3.93 16.05 -36.42
CA ARG A 42 2.71 15.23 -36.23
C ARG A 42 2.94 14.03 -35.32
N ARG A 43 4.11 13.39 -35.36
CA ARG A 43 4.47 12.29 -34.45
C ARG A 43 4.66 12.74 -33.01
N LEU A 44 5.26 13.91 -32.78
CA LEU A 44 5.46 14.46 -31.44
C LEU A 44 4.12 14.85 -30.76
N HIS A 45 3.18 15.45 -31.50
CA HIS A 45 1.85 15.76 -30.96
C HIS A 45 1.04 14.51 -30.65
N ALA A 46 1.09 13.48 -31.49
CA ALA A 46 0.43 12.20 -31.22
C ALA A 46 0.98 11.53 -29.95
N MET A 47 2.30 11.53 -29.74
CA MET A 47 2.91 10.95 -28.53
C MET A 47 2.58 11.73 -27.26
N ARG A 48 2.47 13.07 -27.32
CA ARG A 48 2.02 13.89 -26.16
C ARG A 48 0.59 13.56 -25.75
N GLY A 49 -0.33 13.37 -26.72
CA GLY A 49 -1.71 12.98 -26.44
C GLY A 49 -1.83 11.61 -25.77
N VAL A 50 -1.04 10.63 -26.21
CA VAL A 50 -1.02 9.28 -25.62
C VAL A 50 -0.43 9.31 -24.21
N ARG A 51 0.66 10.05 -23.98
CA ARG A 51 1.27 10.21 -22.64
C ARG A 51 0.31 10.86 -21.64
N LEU A 52 -0.45 11.87 -22.05
CA LEU A 52 -1.45 12.51 -21.19
C LEU A 52 -2.60 11.57 -20.83
N ARG A 53 -3.06 10.73 -21.77
CA ARG A 53 -4.09 9.72 -21.49
C ARG A 53 -3.58 8.63 -20.54
N ALA A 54 -2.36 8.14 -20.76
CA ALA A 54 -1.72 7.15 -19.88
C ALA A 54 -1.53 7.70 -18.46
N SER A 55 -1.07 8.95 -18.33
CA SER A 55 -0.93 9.63 -17.04
C SER A 55 -2.28 9.81 -16.34
N ARG A 56 -3.35 10.19 -17.07
CA ARG A 56 -4.70 10.29 -16.48
C ARG A 56 -5.22 8.93 -15.99
N ALA A 57 -5.04 7.86 -16.77
CA ALA A 57 -5.44 6.52 -16.35
C ALA A 57 -4.70 6.08 -15.08
N GLN A 58 -3.39 6.32 -15.00
CA GLN A 58 -2.60 6.05 -13.80
C GLN A 58 -3.08 6.87 -12.59
N ASN A 59 -3.35 8.16 -12.78
CA ASN A 59 -3.86 9.03 -11.71
C ASN A 59 -5.24 8.56 -11.21
N HIS A 60 -6.12 8.09 -12.09
CA HIS A 60 -7.41 7.53 -11.67
C HIS A 60 -7.24 6.27 -10.81
N HIS A 61 -6.34 5.36 -11.18
CA HIS A 61 -6.05 4.17 -10.37
C HIS A 61 -5.42 4.53 -9.03
N GLN A 62 -4.52 5.51 -8.99
CA GLN A 62 -3.92 5.99 -7.74
C GLN A 62 -4.94 6.68 -6.84
N ALA A 63 -5.81 7.52 -7.40
CA ALA A 63 -6.89 8.16 -6.65
C ALA A 63 -7.83 7.13 -6.02
N ALA A 64 -8.23 6.10 -6.77
CA ALA A 64 -9.07 5.01 -6.25
C ALA A 64 -8.41 4.22 -5.11
N ARG A 65 -7.08 4.00 -5.19
CA ARG A 65 -6.33 3.36 -4.10
C ARG A 65 -6.26 4.24 -2.85
N ILE A 66 -6.02 5.54 -3.02
CA ILE A 66 -5.95 6.49 -1.90
C ILE A 66 -7.30 6.57 -1.19
N THR A 67 -8.42 6.63 -1.92
CA THR A 67 -9.76 6.66 -1.32
C THR A 67 -10.09 5.37 -0.57
N ALA A 68 -9.71 4.21 -1.11
CA ALA A 68 -9.88 2.93 -0.43
C ALA A 68 -9.09 2.87 0.89
N LEU A 69 -7.81 3.27 0.87
CA LEU A 69 -6.97 3.31 2.06
C LEU A 69 -7.46 4.33 3.10
N ALA A 70 -7.95 5.50 2.65
CA ALA A 70 -8.53 6.49 3.53
C ALA A 70 -9.77 5.94 4.27
N ALA A 71 -10.63 5.20 3.55
CA ALA A 71 -11.79 4.55 4.16
C ALA A 71 -11.39 3.48 5.19
N GLU A 72 -10.33 2.71 4.95
CA GLU A 72 -9.80 1.73 5.92
C GLU A 72 -9.22 2.40 7.17
N LEU A 73 -8.47 3.49 7.00
CA LEU A 73 -7.95 4.28 8.13
C LEU A 73 -9.09 4.87 8.97
N GLU A 74 -10.17 5.30 8.33
CA GLU A 74 -11.31 5.83 9.07
C GLU A 74 -12.05 4.74 9.85
N ARG A 75 -12.22 3.55 9.27
CA ARG A 75 -12.80 2.39 9.98
C ARG A 75 -11.96 1.99 11.19
N THR A 76 -10.64 1.92 11.03
CA THR A 76 -9.73 1.55 12.13
C THR A 76 -9.71 2.61 13.23
N ARG A 77 -9.68 3.91 12.88
CA ARG A 77 -9.82 5.00 13.85
C ARG A 77 -11.12 4.93 14.63
N ARG A 78 -12.25 4.68 13.95
CA ARG A 78 -13.54 4.51 14.63
C ARG A 78 -13.53 3.30 15.57
N ALA A 79 -12.95 2.18 15.16
CA ALA A 79 -12.82 1.00 16.01
C ALA A 79 -11.96 1.28 17.26
N LEU A 80 -10.87 2.04 17.11
CA LEU A 80 -10.03 2.47 18.23
C LEU A 80 -10.80 3.39 19.18
N LEU A 81 -11.50 4.40 18.67
CA LEU A 81 -12.31 5.31 19.49
C LEU A 81 -13.40 4.55 20.26
N LEU A 82 -14.04 3.56 19.63
CA LEU A 82 -15.02 2.71 20.31
C LEU A 82 -14.37 1.84 21.39
N ALA A 83 -13.19 1.27 21.13
CA ALA A 83 -12.44 0.49 22.10
C ALA A 83 -11.96 1.35 23.28
N GLU A 84 -11.50 2.57 23.03
CA GLU A 84 -11.13 3.55 24.04
C GLU A 84 -12.34 3.99 24.88
N ALA A 85 -13.48 4.28 24.24
CA ALA A 85 -14.72 4.61 24.94
C ALA A 85 -15.25 3.42 25.77
N ALA A 86 -15.08 2.18 25.29
CA ALA A 86 -15.38 0.97 26.06
C ALA A 86 -14.43 0.83 27.26
N ARG A 87 -13.13 1.08 27.08
CA ARG A 87 -12.15 1.12 28.17
C ARG A 87 -12.46 2.22 29.18
N ALA A 88 -12.87 3.40 28.76
CA ALA A 88 -13.22 4.50 29.66
C ALA A 88 -14.45 4.21 30.52
N ARG A 89 -15.49 3.59 29.95
CA ARG A 89 -16.68 3.13 30.72
C ARG A 89 -16.35 2.02 31.70
N SER A 90 -15.40 1.19 31.32
CA SER A 90 -14.89 0.13 32.16
C SER A 90 -13.83 0.76 33.06
N GLY A 91 -14.25 1.46 34.13
CA GLY A 91 -13.39 2.25 35.03
C GLY A 91 -12.04 1.60 35.40
N PRO A 92 -11.08 2.38 35.93
CA PRO A 92 -9.70 1.97 36.11
C PRO A 92 -9.60 0.56 36.71
N PRO A 93 -8.62 -0.26 36.29
CA PRO A 93 -8.55 -1.67 36.67
C PRO A 93 -8.63 -1.90 38.19
N GLU A 94 -8.12 -0.95 38.98
CA GLU A 94 -8.24 -0.93 40.45
C GLU A 94 -9.69 -0.82 40.94
N ASP A 95 -10.55 -0.02 40.29
CA ASP A 95 -11.96 0.10 40.64
C ASP A 95 -12.73 -1.17 40.34
N ARG A 96 -12.41 -1.86 39.24
CA ARG A 96 -13.06 -3.14 38.91
C ARG A 96 -12.69 -4.24 39.88
N PHE A 97 -11.41 -4.34 40.24
CA PHE A 97 -10.95 -5.30 41.23
C PHE A 97 -11.57 -5.01 42.61
N ARG A 98 -11.58 -3.73 43.04
CA ARG A 98 -12.19 -3.32 44.31
C ARG A 98 -13.69 -3.63 44.35
N ARG A 99 -14.44 -3.37 43.26
CA ARG A 99 -15.86 -3.72 43.13
C ARG A 99 -16.09 -5.23 43.17
N ALA A 100 -15.29 -6.02 42.46
CA ALA A 100 -15.39 -7.48 42.46
C ALA A 100 -15.10 -8.06 43.86
N LYS A 101 -14.07 -7.55 44.54
CA LYS A 101 -13.75 -7.93 45.93
C LYS A 101 -14.87 -7.58 46.91
N GLN A 102 -15.47 -6.39 46.77
CA GLN A 102 -16.65 -6.01 47.57
C GLN A 102 -17.85 -6.92 47.28
N ALA A 103 -18.16 -7.21 46.01
CA ALA A 103 -19.25 -8.11 45.65
C ALA A 103 -19.03 -9.52 46.22
N PHE A 104 -17.80 -10.05 46.14
CA PHE A 104 -17.44 -11.32 46.74
C PHE A 104 -17.69 -11.32 48.27
N ALA A 105 -17.22 -10.28 48.97
CA ALA A 105 -17.46 -10.15 50.41
C ALA A 105 -18.96 -10.10 50.73
N VAL A 106 -19.75 -9.33 49.97
CA VAL A 106 -21.20 -9.20 50.16
C VAL A 106 -21.93 -10.54 50.05
N HIS A 107 -21.55 -11.39 49.09
CA HIS A 107 -22.25 -12.65 48.83
C HIS A 107 -21.75 -13.82 49.68
N PHE A 108 -20.46 -13.84 50.04
CA PHE A 108 -19.82 -15.00 50.64
C PHE A 108 -19.31 -14.77 52.07
N HIS A 109 -19.62 -13.62 52.70
CA HIS A 109 -19.19 -13.36 54.08
C HIS A 109 -19.68 -14.46 55.05
N PRO A 110 -18.82 -14.98 55.93
CA PRO A 110 -19.17 -15.94 56.96
C PRO A 110 -20.42 -15.57 57.79
N ASP A 111 -20.58 -14.29 58.11
CA ASP A 111 -21.67 -13.78 58.94
C ASP A 111 -23.03 -13.83 58.24
N ARG A 112 -23.05 -13.96 56.90
CA ARG A 112 -24.27 -14.01 56.10
C ARG A 112 -24.72 -15.43 55.79
N LEU A 113 -23.94 -16.42 56.21
CA LEU A 113 -24.21 -17.83 55.97
C LEU A 113 -25.29 -18.35 56.91
N ARG A 114 -26.50 -18.61 56.38
CA ARG A 114 -27.57 -19.34 57.06
C ARG A 114 -27.46 -20.85 56.80
N CYS A 115 -26.37 -21.46 57.24
CA CYS A 115 -26.16 -22.91 57.09
C CYS A 115 -25.77 -23.54 58.43
N ALA A 116 -26.19 -24.80 58.63
CA ALA A 116 -25.87 -25.58 59.81
C ALA A 116 -24.42 -26.10 59.73
N GLU A 117 -23.86 -26.53 60.86
CA GLU A 117 -22.63 -27.31 60.84
C GLU A 117 -22.90 -28.69 60.21
N PRO A 118 -21.96 -29.25 59.41
CA PRO A 118 -20.57 -28.83 59.21
C PRO A 118 -20.33 -27.88 58.01
N GLU A 119 -21.36 -27.59 57.20
CA GLU A 119 -21.22 -26.80 55.97
C GLU A 119 -20.67 -25.39 56.22
N ARG A 120 -21.01 -24.82 57.38
CA ARG A 120 -20.53 -23.51 57.80
C ARG A 120 -19.01 -23.49 57.93
N SER A 121 -18.41 -24.48 58.58
CA SER A 121 -16.94 -24.58 58.70
C SER A 121 -16.24 -24.65 57.35
N ILE A 122 -16.78 -25.43 56.40
CA ILE A 122 -16.23 -25.60 55.05
C ILE A 122 -16.27 -24.27 54.29
N ARG A 123 -17.42 -23.58 54.32
CA ARG A 123 -17.59 -22.29 53.62
C ARG A 123 -16.70 -21.20 54.21
N ILE A 124 -16.49 -21.18 55.52
CA ILE A 124 -15.53 -20.28 56.17
C ILE A 124 -14.11 -20.56 55.68
N GLY A 125 -13.72 -21.84 55.60
CA GLY A 125 -12.42 -22.25 55.07
C GLY A 125 -12.20 -21.78 53.63
N ILE A 126 -13.18 -22.02 52.76
CA ILE A 126 -13.15 -21.57 51.36
C ILE A 126 -13.05 -20.05 51.29
N PHE A 127 -13.91 -19.33 52.01
CA PHE A 127 -13.88 -17.87 52.03
C PHE A 127 -12.49 -17.34 52.44
N SER A 128 -11.90 -17.89 53.49
CA SER A 128 -10.58 -17.48 53.99
C SER A 128 -9.48 -17.66 52.94
N GLN A 129 -9.45 -18.81 52.26
CA GLN A 129 -8.47 -19.08 51.20
C GLN A 129 -8.62 -18.10 50.03
N PHE A 130 -9.83 -17.93 49.50
CA PHE A 130 -10.07 -16.99 48.40
C PHE A 130 -9.79 -15.54 48.82
N TRP A 131 -10.13 -15.16 50.05
CA TRP A 131 -9.89 -13.82 50.56
C TRP A 131 -8.39 -13.51 50.72
N GLN A 132 -7.56 -14.49 51.08
CA GLN A 132 -6.11 -14.33 51.07
C GLN A 132 -5.57 -14.06 49.66
N VAL A 133 -6.04 -14.79 48.65
CA VAL A 133 -5.65 -14.59 47.25
C VAL A 133 -6.03 -13.19 46.78
N LEU A 134 -7.27 -12.75 47.05
CA LEU A 134 -7.71 -11.39 46.72
C LEU A 134 -6.86 -10.31 47.40
N ARG A 135 -6.51 -10.49 48.69
CA ARG A 135 -5.62 -9.55 49.40
C ARG A 135 -4.19 -9.54 48.88
N ARG A 136 -3.72 -10.61 48.24
CA ARG A 136 -2.39 -10.67 47.62
C ARG A 136 -2.38 -9.94 46.27
N ILE A 137 -3.43 -10.12 45.45
CA ILE A 137 -3.58 -9.41 44.18
C ILE A 137 -3.69 -7.89 44.40
N GLU A 138 -4.39 -7.46 45.46
CA GLU A 138 -4.50 -6.04 45.81
C GLU A 138 -3.17 -5.40 46.28
N ARG A 139 -2.25 -6.22 46.80
CA ARG A 139 -0.94 -5.80 47.32
C ARG A 139 0.20 -6.00 46.31
N GLY A 140 -0.11 -6.49 45.11
CA GLY A 140 0.84 -6.65 44.00
C GLY A 140 1.11 -5.32 43.32
#